data_AF-A0A2V9AV80-F1
#
_entry.id   AF-A0A2V9AV80-F1
#
_cell.length_a   1.000
_cell.length_b   1.000
_cell.length_c   1.000
_cell.angle_alpha   90.00
_cell.angle_beta   90.00
_cell.angle_gamma   90.00
#
_symmetry.space_group_name_H-M   'P 1'
#
loop_
_entity.id
_entity.type
_entity.pdbx_description
1 polymer ?
#
loop_
_entity_poly.entity_id
_entity_poly.type
_entity_poly.pdbx_seq_one_letter_code
_entity_poly.pdbx_strand_id
1 'polypeptide(L)'
;DEESATGKNVKELDPERERESRKPRPIRGLGEEAYWVASPVASALYVLKGEMFLRISVGSAARESERMGKSKALARAALKRLRLLE
;
A
#
# COMPACT_ATOMS: atom_id res chain seq x y z
N ASP A 1 40.45 -13.22 6.81
CA ASP A 1 39.21 -13.40 7.60
C ASP A 1 38.66 -12.01 7.89
N GLU A 2 37.49 -11.56 7.44
CA GLU A 2 36.27 -12.23 6.98
C GLU A 2 35.67 -11.48 5.78
N GLU A 3 35.32 -12.23 4.74
CA GLU A 3 34.61 -11.76 3.56
C GLU A 3 33.10 -11.86 3.84
N SER A 4 32.44 -10.72 4.07
CA SER A 4 31.00 -10.65 4.36
C SER A 4 30.17 -10.92 3.09
N ALA A 5 29.95 -12.20 2.81
CA ALA A 5 28.98 -12.67 1.83
C ALA A 5 27.55 -12.53 2.38
N THR A 6 26.85 -11.44 2.04
CA THR A 6 25.38 -11.40 2.09
C THR A 6 24.86 -11.41 0.66
N GLY A 7 24.76 -12.61 0.10
CA GLY A 7 24.10 -12.87 -1.17
C GLY A 7 22.65 -12.40 -1.10
N LYS A 8 22.36 -11.32 -1.81
CA LYS A 8 20.98 -10.87 -2.06
C LYS A 8 20.30 -11.95 -2.90
N ASN A 9 19.57 -12.85 -2.24
CA ASN A 9 18.57 -13.70 -2.88
C ASN A 9 17.42 -12.78 -3.36
N VAL A 10 17.63 -12.11 -4.49
CA VAL A 10 16.55 -11.45 -5.20
C VAL A 10 15.76 -12.58 -5.85
N LYS A 11 14.81 -13.11 -5.09
CA LYS A 11 13.84 -14.09 -5.59
C LYS A 11 13.17 -13.45 -6.80
N GLU A 12 13.49 -13.98 -7.98
CA GLU A 12 12.99 -13.49 -9.26
C GLU A 12 11.46 -13.43 -9.17
N LEU A 13 10.94 -12.20 -9.14
CA LEU A 13 9.52 -11.95 -8.96
C LEU A 13 8.84 -12.35 -10.26
N ASP A 14 8.00 -13.37 -10.18
CA ASP A 14 7.16 -13.82 -11.29
C ASP A 14 6.39 -12.61 -11.88
N PRO A 15 6.65 -12.24 -13.15
CA PRO A 15 6.06 -11.06 -13.77
C PRO A 15 4.54 -11.17 -13.92
N GLU A 16 3.95 -12.38 -13.94
CA GLU A 16 2.50 -12.55 -13.95
C GLU A 16 1.90 -12.22 -12.59
N ARG A 17 2.51 -12.70 -11.49
CA ARG A 17 2.13 -12.29 -10.12
C ARG A 17 2.28 -10.78 -9.91
N GLU A 18 3.30 -10.16 -10.50
CA GLU A 18 3.46 -8.71 -10.42
C GLU A 18 2.35 -7.97 -11.17
N ARG A 19 1.97 -8.43 -12.37
CA ARG A 19 0.87 -7.87 -13.17
C ARG A 19 -0.50 -8.05 -12.52
N GLU A 20 -0.76 -9.19 -11.90
CA GLU A 20 -2.02 -9.46 -11.22
C GLU A 20 -2.14 -8.65 -9.91
N SER A 21 -1.02 -8.45 -9.21
CA SER A 21 -0.94 -7.57 -8.03
C SER A 21 -1.21 -6.10 -8.37
N ARG A 22 -0.89 -5.66 -9.59
CA ARG A 22 -1.13 -4.28 -10.06
C ARG A 22 -2.62 -3.94 -10.25
N LYS A 23 -3.54 -4.91 -10.36
CA LYS A 23 -4.96 -4.59 -10.52
C LYS A 23 -5.50 -3.88 -9.26
N PRO A 24 -5.93 -2.62 -9.37
CA PRO A 24 -6.41 -1.87 -8.21
C PRO A 24 -7.70 -2.48 -7.65
N ARG A 25 -7.73 -2.75 -6.35
CA ARG A 25 -8.92 -3.27 -5.64
C ARG A 25 -9.66 -2.10 -4.98
N PRO A 26 -10.94 -1.85 -5.30
CA PRO A 26 -11.67 -0.73 -4.72
C PRO A 26 -11.91 -0.94 -3.22
N ILE A 27 -11.81 0.14 -2.45
CA ILE A 27 -12.13 0.19 -1.02
C ILE A 27 -13.22 1.22 -0.81
N ARG A 28 -14.35 0.78 -0.25
CA ARG A 28 -15.47 1.67 0.08
C ARG A 28 -15.26 2.35 1.42
N GLY A 29 -15.87 3.53 1.59
CA GLY A 29 -15.91 4.27 2.85
C GLY A 29 -14.58 4.96 3.21
N LEU A 30 -13.74 5.25 2.22
CA LEU A 30 -12.55 6.09 2.35
C LEU A 30 -12.52 7.08 1.19
N GLY A 31 -12.57 8.37 1.50
CA GLY A 31 -12.66 9.39 0.46
C GLY A 31 -13.91 9.25 -0.40
N GLU A 32 -13.87 9.84 -1.58
CA GLU A 32 -14.82 9.60 -2.67
C GLU A 32 -14.47 8.32 -3.43
N GLU A 33 -13.18 8.13 -3.70
CA GLU A 33 -12.64 6.93 -4.32
C GLU A 33 -11.42 6.44 -3.56
N ALA A 34 -11.29 5.12 -3.42
CA ALA A 34 -10.08 4.53 -2.87
C ALA A 34 -9.75 3.19 -3.49
N TYR A 35 -8.47 2.95 -3.71
CA TYR A 35 -7.96 1.76 -4.37
C TYR A 35 -6.71 1.22 -3.68
N TRP A 36 -6.70 -0.08 -3.43
CA TRP A 36 -5.53 -0.81 -2.98
C TRP A 36 -4.82 -1.43 -4.17
N VAL A 37 -3.54 -1.10 -4.33
CA VAL A 37 -2.65 -1.77 -5.27
C VAL A 37 -1.74 -2.69 -4.48
N ALA A 38 -1.93 -3.99 -4.67
CA ALA A 38 -1.09 -4.98 -4.03
C ALA A 38 0.28 -5.02 -4.72
N SER A 39 1.34 -5.25 -3.95
CA SER A 39 2.64 -5.58 -4.50
C SER A 39 3.41 -6.33 -3.42
N PRO A 40 4.23 -7.33 -3.80
CA PRO A 40 5.12 -8.02 -2.87
C PRO A 40 6.08 -7.05 -2.15
N VAL A 41 6.50 -5.98 -2.84
CA VAL A 41 7.56 -5.07 -2.35
C VAL A 41 7.00 -3.69 -1.98
N ALA A 42 5.98 -3.20 -2.69
CA ALA A 42 5.55 -1.81 -2.60
C ALA A 42 4.02 -1.63 -2.70
N SER A 43 3.26 -2.35 -1.87
CA SER A 43 1.80 -2.18 -1.83
C SER A 43 1.43 -0.76 -1.37
N ALA A 44 0.39 -0.17 -1.97
CA ALA A 44 -0.05 1.18 -1.68
C ALA A 44 -1.58 1.32 -1.68
N LEU A 45 -2.09 2.18 -0.80
CA LEU A 45 -3.46 2.66 -0.80
C LEU A 45 -3.51 4.06 -1.41
N TYR A 46 -4.36 4.23 -2.42
CA TYR A 46 -4.71 5.53 -3.00
C TYR A 46 -6.10 5.94 -2.51
N VAL A 47 -6.27 7.20 -2.12
CA VAL A 47 -7.57 7.76 -1.69
C VAL A 47 -7.72 9.13 -2.31
N LEU A 48 -8.81 9.37 -3.02
CA LEU A 48 -9.22 10.67 -3.55
C LEU A 48 -10.30 11.28 -2.65
N LYS A 49 -10.18 12.56 -2.34
CA LYS A 49 -11.21 13.33 -1.62
C LYS A 49 -11.12 14.79 -2.01
N GLY A 50 -12.14 15.30 -2.71
CA GLY A 50 -12.08 16.60 -3.37
C GLY A 50 -10.88 16.71 -4.31
N GLU A 51 -10.12 17.79 -4.19
CA GLU A 51 -8.93 18.05 -5.04
C GLU A 51 -7.63 17.42 -4.50
N MET A 52 -7.72 16.62 -3.44
CA MET A 52 -6.56 15.99 -2.81
C MET A 52 -6.59 14.48 -3.00
N PHE A 53 -5.41 13.90 -3.25
CA PHE A 53 -5.23 12.46 -3.17
C PHE A 53 -4.11 12.09 -2.19
N LEU A 54 -4.34 10.99 -1.47
CA LEU A 54 -3.38 10.40 -0.54
C LEU A 54 -2.81 9.13 -1.17
N ARG A 55 -1.49 8.99 -1.17
CA ARG A 55 -0.80 7.72 -1.46
C ARG A 55 -0.12 7.24 -0.17
N ILE A 56 -0.55 6.09 0.33
CA ILE A 56 -0.07 5.53 1.59
C ILE A 56 0.59 4.19 1.32
N SER A 57 1.86 4.06 1.69
CA SER A 57 2.61 2.81 1.66
C SER A 57 3.16 2.52 3.05
N VAL A 58 2.97 1.29 3.53
CA VAL A 58 3.44 0.85 4.86
C VAL A 58 4.44 -0.29 4.69
N GLY A 59 5.73 0.01 4.87
CA GLY A 59 6.80 -0.99 4.91
C GLY A 59 6.98 -1.49 6.34
N SER A 60 6.55 -2.73 6.64
CA SER A 60 6.88 -3.51 7.86
C SER A 60 5.87 -4.62 8.19
N ALA A 61 4.68 -4.64 7.59
CA ALA A 61 3.69 -5.68 7.94
C ALA A 61 3.92 -6.98 7.15
N ALA A 62 3.94 -8.10 7.88
CA ALA A 62 4.29 -9.43 7.36
C ALA A 62 3.28 -9.95 6.32
N ARG A 63 2.01 -9.56 6.45
CA ARG A 63 0.92 -9.94 5.53
C ARG A 63 0.30 -8.74 4.83
N GLU A 64 -0.20 -8.99 3.62
CA GLU A 64 -0.89 -7.96 2.83
C GLU A 64 -2.11 -7.38 3.56
N SER A 65 -2.89 -8.24 4.23
CA SER A 65 -4.07 -7.82 5.01
C SER A 65 -3.70 -6.85 6.14
N GLU A 66 -2.57 -7.08 6.82
CA GLU A 66 -2.06 -6.19 7.85
C GLU A 66 -1.59 -4.85 7.27
N ARG A 67 -0.89 -4.86 6.13
CA ARG A 67 -0.49 -3.63 5.42
C ARG A 67 -1.72 -2.82 4.99
N MET A 68 -2.72 -3.49 4.44
CA MET A 68 -3.99 -2.87 4.03
C MET A 68 -4.71 -2.28 5.25
N GLY A 69 -4.81 -3.02 6.35
CA GLY A 69 -5.44 -2.55 7.59
C GLY A 69 -4.77 -1.29 8.14
N LYS A 70 -3.43 -1.30 8.26
CA LYS A 70 -2.65 -0.13 8.70
C LYS A 70 -2.81 1.06 7.75
N SER A 71 -2.80 0.81 6.45
CA SER A 71 -2.99 1.87 5.44
C SER A 71 -4.38 2.51 5.53
N LYS A 72 -5.44 1.71 5.72
CA LYS A 72 -6.80 2.20 5.92
C LYS A 72 -6.93 3.03 7.21
N ALA A 73 -6.30 2.59 8.30
CA ALA A 73 -6.31 3.33 9.56
C ALA A 73 -5.61 4.70 9.41
N LEU A 74 -4.46 4.72 8.75
CA LEU A 74 -3.71 5.95 8.48
C LEU A 74 -4.49 6.89 7.55
N ALA A 75 -5.17 6.36 6.52
CA ALA A 75 -6.03 7.16 5.64
C ALA A 75 -7.14 7.87 6.42
N ARG A 76 -7.84 7.17 7.31
CA ARG A 76 -8.89 7.79 8.16
C ARG A 76 -8.32 8.89 9.05
N ALA A 77 -7.18 8.63 9.69
CA ALA A 77 -6.51 9.61 10.53
C ALA A 77 -6.08 10.86 9.74
N ALA A 78 -5.53 10.67 8.54
CA ALA A 78 -5.14 11.75 7.65
C ALA A 78 -6.35 12.58 7.19
N LEU A 79 -7.41 11.93 6.70
CA LEU A 79 -8.64 12.63 6.27
C LEU A 79 -9.27 13.43 7.42
N LYS A 80 -9.31 12.87 8.64
CA LYS A 80 -9.78 13.60 9.83
C LYS A 80 -8.94 14.84 10.10
N ARG A 81 -7.61 14.72 10.00
CA ARG A 81 -6.67 15.81 10.30
C ARG A 81 -6.68 16.90 9.24
N LEU A 82 -6.90 16.53 7.98
CA LEU A 82 -7.05 17.46 6.85
C LEU A 82 -8.45 18.10 6.79
N ARG A 83 -9.35 17.77 7.74
CA ARG A 83 -10.75 18.23 7.77
C ARG A 83 -11.51 17.87 6.48
N LEU A 84 -11.19 16.72 5.93
CA LEU A 84 -11.83 16.14 4.74
C LEU A 84 -12.84 15.04 5.08
N LEU A 85 -13.14 14.88 6.37
CA LEU A 85 -14.30 14.15 6.85
C LEU A 85 -15.30 15.21 7.34
N GLU A 86 -16.48 15.23 6.73
CA GLU A 86 -17.66 15.87 7.33
C GLU A 86 -18.23 14.96 8.41
#